data_AF-F9XF58-F1
#
_entry.id   AF-F9XF58-F1
#
_cell.length_a   1.000
_cell.length_b   1.000
_cell.length_c   1.000
_cell.angle_alpha   90.00
_cell.angle_beta   90.00
_cell.angle_gamma   90.00
#
_symmetry.space_group_name_H-M   'P 1'
#
loop_
_entity.id
_entity.type
_entity.pdbx_description
1 polymer ?
#
loop_
_entity_poly.entity_id
_entity_poly.type
_entity_poly.pdbx_seq_one_letter_code
_entity_poly.pdbx_strand_id
1 'polypeptide(L)'
;PATVPKTAGPVVDRSFLSYSFDVATFYNSSFDAAGKPNKFVANLIQGIADRTGGTPIIRVGGTAGDRGSYSATQVKLAVNQDASKQGPAFQAPFLVVGPRYFDAFKNFKNAKFILQVPSANDNLPNGIAWARKALTTIGYNRLDAVQIGNDPDSW
;
A
#
# COMPACT_ATOMS: atom_id res chain seq x y z
N PRO A 1 -21.09 -2.82 27.08
CA PRO A 1 -21.32 -2.20 28.42
C PRO A 1 -22.54 -1.28 28.38
N ALA A 2 -23.37 -1.29 29.43
CA ALA A 2 -24.60 -0.49 29.47
C ALA A 2 -24.36 1.02 29.72
N THR A 3 -23.21 1.38 30.31
CA THR A 3 -22.80 2.77 30.56
C THR A 3 -21.27 2.95 30.42
N VAL A 4 -20.85 4.10 29.88
CA VAL A 4 -19.44 4.48 29.74
C VAL A 4 -19.00 5.24 31.00
N PRO A 5 -17.89 4.88 31.68
CA PRO A 5 -17.38 5.62 32.84
C PRO A 5 -17.08 7.09 32.51
N LYS A 6 -17.30 8.01 33.45
CA LYS A 6 -16.99 9.44 33.27
C LYS A 6 -15.50 9.74 33.01
N THR A 7 -14.62 8.82 33.40
CA THR A 7 -13.17 8.89 33.23
C THR A 7 -12.68 8.17 31.97
N ALA A 8 -13.58 7.64 31.14
CA ALA A 8 -13.20 6.99 29.90
C ALA A 8 -12.57 7.99 28.92
N GLY A 9 -11.55 7.54 28.19
CA GLY A 9 -11.00 8.30 27.07
C GLY A 9 -11.98 8.37 25.88
N PRO A 10 -11.55 9.00 24.78
CA PRO A 10 -12.33 9.08 23.54
C PRO A 10 -12.72 7.70 23.01
N VAL A 11 -13.84 7.66 22.27
CA VAL A 11 -14.25 6.46 21.54
C VAL A 11 -13.18 6.10 20.52
N VAL A 12 -12.73 4.85 20.52
CA VAL A 12 -11.80 4.33 19.52
C VAL A 12 -12.53 4.16 18.19
N ASP A 13 -11.99 4.73 17.12
CA ASP A 13 -12.53 4.54 15.77
C ASP A 13 -12.51 3.05 15.43
N ARG A 14 -13.60 2.54 14.86
CA ARG A 14 -13.69 1.13 14.46
C ARG A 14 -12.66 0.75 13.41
N SER A 15 -12.16 1.71 12.65
CA SER A 15 -11.12 1.56 11.62
C SER A 15 -9.70 1.78 12.17
N PHE A 16 -9.53 1.91 13.49
CA PHE A 16 -8.23 2.15 14.13
C PHE A 16 -7.21 1.03 13.83
N LEU A 17 -7.66 -0.21 13.73
CA LEU A 17 -6.80 -1.32 13.32
C LEU A 17 -6.61 -1.29 11.80
N SER A 18 -5.37 -1.07 11.36
CA SER A 18 -4.98 -0.95 9.97
C SER A 18 -3.80 -1.85 9.60
N TYR A 19 -3.55 -2.01 8.31
CA TYR A 19 -2.43 -2.77 7.78
C TYR A 19 -1.46 -1.88 7.00
N SER A 20 -0.19 -2.28 6.93
CA SER A 20 0.80 -1.65 6.08
C SER A 20 1.53 -2.72 5.27
N PHE A 21 1.73 -2.45 3.98
CA PHE A 21 2.60 -3.23 3.11
C PHE A 21 3.74 -2.35 2.61
N ASP A 22 4.90 -2.98 2.44
CA ASP A 22 5.97 -2.36 1.67
C ASP A 22 5.59 -2.37 0.18
N VAL A 23 5.93 -1.32 -0.58
CA VAL A 23 5.66 -1.24 -2.03
C VAL A 23 6.22 -2.46 -2.76
N ALA A 24 7.39 -2.98 -2.35
CA ALA A 24 7.97 -4.17 -2.95
C ALA A 24 7.10 -5.41 -2.69
N THR A 25 6.53 -5.60 -1.50
CA THR A 25 5.82 -6.84 -1.19
C THR A 25 4.35 -6.83 -1.56
N PHE A 26 3.73 -5.64 -1.67
CA PHE A 26 2.29 -5.49 -1.83
C PHE A 26 1.70 -6.29 -3.00
N TYR A 27 2.35 -6.29 -4.17
CA TYR A 27 1.85 -7.04 -5.33
C TYR A 27 1.80 -8.54 -5.05
N ASN A 28 2.89 -9.11 -4.53
CA ASN A 28 2.98 -10.54 -4.22
C ASN A 28 2.11 -10.94 -3.03
N SER A 29 1.80 -10.02 -2.12
CA SER A 29 0.81 -10.25 -1.06
C SER A 29 -0.63 -10.22 -1.59
N SER A 30 -0.87 -9.57 -2.72
CA SER A 30 -2.21 -9.38 -3.29
C SER A 30 -2.65 -10.50 -4.23
N PHE A 31 -1.70 -11.25 -4.79
CA PHE A 31 -1.96 -12.36 -5.70
C PHE A 31 -1.35 -13.67 -5.19
N ASP A 32 -1.95 -14.80 -5.57
CA ASP A 32 -1.35 -16.12 -5.37
C ASP A 32 -0.36 -16.46 -6.50
N ALA A 33 0.28 -17.63 -6.40
CA ALA A 33 1.26 -18.09 -7.40
C ALA A 33 0.66 -18.29 -8.80
N ALA A 34 -0.67 -18.40 -8.93
CA ALA A 34 -1.39 -18.50 -10.20
C ALA A 34 -1.87 -17.13 -10.71
N GLY A 35 -1.53 -16.03 -10.03
CA GLY A 35 -1.95 -14.68 -10.39
C GLY A 35 -3.42 -14.38 -10.07
N LYS A 36 -4.08 -15.19 -9.24
CA LYS A 36 -5.45 -14.93 -8.74
C LYS A 36 -5.39 -14.14 -7.44
N PRO A 37 -6.47 -13.44 -7.03
CA PRO A 37 -6.48 -12.74 -5.75
C PRO A 37 -6.10 -13.64 -4.57
N ASN A 38 -5.15 -13.20 -3.74
CA ASN A 38 -4.71 -13.94 -2.57
C ASN A 38 -5.80 -13.93 -1.48
N LYS A 39 -6.59 -15.00 -1.44
CA LYS A 39 -7.73 -15.12 -0.51
C LYS A 39 -7.30 -15.13 0.96
N PHE A 40 -6.14 -15.66 1.29
CA PHE A 40 -5.67 -15.69 2.67
C PHE A 40 -5.48 -14.27 3.22
N VAL A 41 -4.73 -13.43 2.49
CA VAL A 41 -4.48 -12.03 2.88
C VAL A 41 -5.77 -11.23 2.88
N ALA A 42 -6.62 -11.38 1.85
CA ALA A 42 -7.90 -10.70 1.78
C ALA A 42 -8.83 -11.05 2.96
N ASN A 43 -8.89 -12.34 3.34
CA ASN A 43 -9.71 -12.79 4.47
C ASN A 43 -9.16 -12.31 5.82
N LEU A 44 -7.83 -12.24 5.98
CA LEU A 44 -7.22 -11.70 7.20
C LEU A 44 -7.61 -10.23 7.40
N ILE A 45 -7.48 -9.43 6.33
CA ILE A 45 -7.83 -8.01 6.36
C ILE A 45 -9.31 -7.83 6.66
N GLN A 46 -10.19 -8.53 5.94
CA GLN A 46 -11.63 -8.46 6.14
C GLN A 46 -12.03 -8.91 7.54
N GLY A 47 -11.41 -9.97 8.07
CA GLY A 47 -11.72 -10.49 9.40
C GLY A 47 -11.44 -9.52 10.55
N ILE A 48 -10.51 -8.57 10.40
CA ILE A 48 -10.32 -7.49 11.40
C ILE A 48 -11.43 -6.44 11.27
N ALA A 49 -11.77 -6.05 10.04
CA ALA A 49 -12.85 -5.11 9.80
C ALA A 49 -14.20 -5.63 10.31
N ASP A 50 -14.49 -6.92 10.09
CA ASP A 50 -15.73 -7.56 10.56
C ASP A 50 -15.84 -7.58 12.09
N ARG A 51 -14.72 -7.78 12.79
CA ARG A 51 -14.67 -7.80 14.26
C ARG A 51 -14.85 -6.41 14.88
N THR A 52 -14.35 -5.39 14.22
CA THR A 52 -14.39 -4.01 14.71
C THR A 52 -15.63 -3.25 14.22
N GLY A 53 -16.25 -3.71 13.12
CA GLY A 53 -17.29 -2.99 12.40
C GLY A 53 -16.77 -1.75 11.67
N GLY A 54 -15.46 -1.70 11.38
CA GLY A 54 -14.77 -0.59 10.74
C GLY A 54 -14.51 -0.79 9.25
N THR A 55 -13.89 0.19 8.61
CA THR A 55 -13.39 0.08 7.23
C THR A 55 -11.92 -0.34 7.26
N PRO A 56 -11.49 -1.39 6.54
CA PRO A 56 -10.07 -1.71 6.46
C PRO A 56 -9.29 -0.55 5.83
N ILE A 57 -8.28 -0.04 6.52
CA ILE A 57 -7.33 0.94 5.99
C ILE A 57 -6.01 0.23 5.73
N ILE A 58 -5.50 0.35 4.51
CA ILE A 58 -4.24 -0.27 4.07
C ILE A 58 -3.28 0.81 3.59
N ARG A 59 -2.14 0.94 4.26
CA ARG A 59 -1.02 1.76 3.79
C ARG A 59 -0.12 0.96 2.86
N VAL A 60 0.24 1.51 1.70
CA VAL A 60 1.20 0.92 0.76
C VAL A 60 2.35 1.91 0.60
N GLY A 61 3.50 1.59 1.19
CA GLY A 61 4.64 2.51 1.29
C GLY A 61 5.92 1.80 1.73
N GLY A 62 6.69 2.39 2.65
CA GLY A 62 7.94 1.83 3.16
C GLY A 62 9.17 2.28 2.38
N THR A 63 10.35 1.85 2.83
CA THR A 63 11.64 2.28 2.29
C THR A 63 11.80 1.97 0.81
N ALA A 64 11.21 0.87 0.30
CA ALA A 64 11.28 0.58 -1.13
C ALA A 64 10.50 1.62 -1.97
N GLY A 65 9.46 2.21 -1.39
CA GLY A 65 8.65 3.25 -2.04
C GLY A 65 9.42 4.54 -2.31
N ASP A 66 10.40 4.90 -1.47
CA ASP A 66 11.15 6.15 -1.62
C ASP A 66 12.01 6.18 -2.87
N ARG A 67 12.60 5.03 -3.17
CA ARG A 67 13.51 4.83 -4.31
C ARG A 67 12.80 4.21 -5.51
N GLY A 68 11.49 3.96 -5.42
CA GLY A 68 10.71 3.41 -6.52
C GLY A 68 10.58 4.36 -7.71
N SER A 69 10.19 3.82 -8.87
CA SER A 69 9.73 4.62 -10.00
C SER A 69 8.55 3.97 -10.72
N TYR A 70 7.71 4.80 -11.33
CA TYR A 70 6.61 4.36 -12.18
C TYR A 70 7.03 4.36 -13.67
N SER A 71 6.76 3.28 -14.38
CA SER A 71 6.93 3.20 -15.83
C SER A 71 5.60 2.90 -16.51
N ALA A 72 5.11 3.82 -17.34
CA ALA A 72 3.86 3.64 -18.08
C ALA A 72 3.96 2.56 -19.18
N THR A 73 5.18 2.28 -19.67
CA THR A 73 5.44 1.34 -20.76
C THR A 73 5.89 -0.04 -20.29
N GLN A 74 6.15 -0.22 -18.99
CA GLN A 74 6.50 -1.52 -18.45
C GLN A 74 5.30 -2.48 -18.50
N VAL A 75 5.41 -3.49 -19.36
CA VAL A 75 4.38 -4.53 -19.56
C VAL A 75 4.57 -5.76 -18.67
N LYS A 76 5.76 -5.96 -18.10
CA LYS A 76 6.06 -7.05 -17.16
C LYS A 76 5.63 -6.67 -15.73
N LEU A 77 5.46 -7.67 -14.86
CA LEU A 77 5.13 -7.47 -13.44
C LEU A 77 6.14 -6.51 -12.78
N ALA A 78 5.75 -5.89 -11.66
CA ALA A 78 6.70 -5.14 -10.85
C ALA A 78 7.89 -6.07 -10.57
N VAL A 79 9.06 -5.70 -11.07
CA VAL A 79 10.29 -6.43 -10.81
C VAL A 79 10.75 -6.01 -9.43
N ASN A 80 10.27 -6.73 -8.43
CA ASN A 80 10.97 -6.78 -7.16
C ASN A 80 12.34 -7.37 -7.46
N GLN A 81 13.40 -6.76 -6.94
CA GLN A 81 14.62 -7.54 -6.79
C GLN A 81 14.33 -8.71 -5.86
N ASP A 82 14.95 -9.85 -6.11
CA ASP A 82 14.99 -10.92 -5.13
C ASP A 82 15.53 -10.35 -3.81
N ALA A 83 14.96 -10.77 -2.69
CA ALA A 83 15.52 -10.42 -1.39
C ALA A 83 16.97 -10.91 -1.36
N SER A 84 17.91 -10.02 -1.06
CA SER A 84 19.27 -10.42 -0.68
C SER A 84 19.21 -11.23 0.62
N LYS A 85 20.33 -11.89 0.99
CA LYS A 85 20.44 -12.55 2.32
C LYS A 85 20.20 -11.58 3.50
N GLN A 86 20.17 -10.27 3.24
CA GLN A 86 20.03 -9.19 4.21
C GLN A 86 18.69 -8.43 4.09
N GLY A 87 17.78 -8.82 3.19
CA GLY A 87 16.50 -8.13 2.94
C GLY A 87 16.33 -7.61 1.51
N PRO A 88 15.26 -6.86 1.19
CA PRO A 88 15.04 -6.32 -0.16
C PRO A 88 16.24 -5.49 -0.63
N ALA A 89 16.69 -5.70 -1.86
CA ALA A 89 17.86 -5.00 -2.40
C ALA A 89 17.55 -3.52 -2.68
N PHE A 90 18.31 -2.63 -2.05
CA PHE A 90 18.18 -1.16 -2.18
C PHE A 90 19.22 -0.54 -3.14
N GLN A 91 19.96 -1.35 -3.89
CA GLN A 91 20.95 -0.88 -4.87
C GLN A 91 20.32 -0.75 -6.26
N ALA A 92 20.82 0.17 -7.08
CA ALA A 92 20.35 0.33 -8.45
C ALA A 92 20.52 -0.98 -9.26
N PRO A 93 19.56 -1.36 -10.12
CA PRO A 93 18.32 -0.62 -10.44
C PRO A 93 17.25 -0.77 -9.34
N PHE A 94 16.66 0.35 -8.91
CA PHE A 94 15.59 0.38 -7.92
C PHE A 94 14.27 -0.21 -8.44
N LEU A 95 13.30 -0.44 -7.54
CA LEU A 95 11.97 -0.96 -7.87
C LEU A 95 11.28 -0.12 -8.97
N VAL A 96 10.88 -0.77 -10.07
CA VAL A 96 10.06 -0.15 -11.12
C VAL A 96 8.70 -0.81 -11.17
N VAL A 97 7.65 -0.02 -10.93
CA VAL A 97 6.26 -0.47 -10.99
C VAL A 97 5.61 -0.06 -12.31
N GLY A 98 4.93 -1.01 -12.95
CA GLY A 98 4.13 -0.77 -14.15
C GLY A 98 2.64 -0.59 -13.84
N PRO A 99 1.79 -0.31 -14.85
CA PRO A 99 0.35 -0.13 -14.66
C PRO A 99 -0.35 -1.31 -13.95
N ARG A 100 0.10 -2.54 -14.20
CA ARG A 100 -0.43 -3.78 -13.59
C ARG A 100 -0.20 -3.87 -12.09
N TYR A 101 0.83 -3.21 -11.55
CA TYR A 101 1.05 -3.17 -10.10
C TYR A 101 -0.20 -2.65 -9.37
N PHE A 102 -0.84 -1.64 -9.94
CA PHE A 102 -2.02 -1.01 -9.35
C PHE A 102 -3.29 -1.88 -9.42
N ASP A 103 -3.30 -2.98 -10.18
CA ASP A 103 -4.41 -3.93 -10.15
C ASP A 103 -4.50 -4.68 -8.81
N ALA A 104 -3.40 -4.76 -8.05
CA ALA A 104 -3.38 -5.32 -6.70
C ALA A 104 -4.41 -4.67 -5.75
N PHE A 105 -4.64 -3.35 -5.87
CA PHE A 105 -5.61 -2.61 -5.06
C PHE A 105 -7.07 -3.06 -5.29
N LYS A 106 -7.36 -3.69 -6.44
CA LYS A 106 -8.70 -4.20 -6.77
C LYS A 106 -9.06 -5.46 -5.97
N ASN A 107 -8.06 -6.15 -5.41
CA ASN A 107 -8.26 -7.38 -4.64
C ASN A 107 -8.84 -7.13 -3.24
N PHE A 108 -8.79 -5.88 -2.74
CA PHE A 108 -9.30 -5.50 -1.42
C PHE A 108 -10.46 -4.51 -1.53
N LYS A 109 -11.57 -4.94 -2.13
CA LYS A 109 -12.68 -4.06 -2.58
C LYS A 109 -13.26 -3.14 -1.49
N ASN A 110 -13.29 -3.61 -0.24
CA ASN A 110 -13.87 -2.86 0.89
C ASN A 110 -12.84 -1.96 1.61
N ALA A 111 -11.58 -2.02 1.21
CA ALA A 111 -10.52 -1.24 1.85
C ALA A 111 -10.41 0.17 1.26
N LYS A 112 -10.02 1.10 2.14
CA LYS A 112 -9.40 2.38 1.80
C LYS A 112 -7.88 2.27 1.83
N PHE A 113 -7.21 3.14 1.09
CA PHE A 113 -5.77 3.11 0.93
C PHE A 113 -5.11 4.44 1.24
N ILE A 114 -3.93 4.34 1.86
CA ILE A 114 -2.94 5.41 1.93
C ILE A 114 -1.77 4.97 1.04
N LEU A 115 -1.39 5.81 0.09
CA LEU A 115 -0.36 5.46 -0.89
C LEU A 115 0.86 6.37 -0.77
N GLN A 116 2.04 5.81 -0.66
CA GLN A 116 3.28 6.56 -0.83
C GLN A 116 3.62 6.80 -2.30
N VAL A 117 4.08 8.00 -2.62
CA VAL A 117 4.83 8.31 -3.85
C VAL A 117 6.33 8.43 -3.56
N PRO A 118 7.20 8.09 -4.53
CA PRO A 118 8.65 8.23 -4.38
C PRO A 118 9.06 9.67 -4.08
N SER A 119 10.09 9.83 -3.25
CA SER A 119 10.65 11.14 -2.87
C SER A 119 12.19 11.19 -3.01
N ALA A 120 12.90 10.08 -2.82
CA ALA A 120 14.36 10.05 -2.78
C ALA A 120 15.05 10.17 -4.16
N ASN A 121 14.30 10.03 -5.26
CA ASN A 121 14.84 10.06 -6.62
C ASN A 121 14.79 11.45 -7.30
N ASP A 122 14.35 12.50 -6.59
CA ASP A 122 14.13 13.86 -7.11
C ASP A 122 13.47 13.90 -8.51
N ASN A 123 12.40 13.11 -8.66
CA ASN A 123 11.68 12.98 -9.92
C ASN A 123 10.19 13.24 -9.72
N LEU A 124 9.85 14.52 -9.52
CA LEU A 124 8.48 14.97 -9.30
C LEU A 124 7.51 14.54 -10.43
N PRO A 125 7.84 14.66 -11.74
CA PRO A 125 6.94 14.18 -12.79
C PRO A 125 6.61 12.70 -12.67
N ASN A 126 7.56 11.86 -12.27
CA ASN A 126 7.34 10.43 -12.04
C ASN A 126 6.42 10.17 -10.85
N GLY A 127 6.67 10.85 -9.72
CA GLY A 127 5.80 10.76 -8.53
C GLY A 127 4.35 11.18 -8.82
N ILE A 128 4.15 12.25 -9.60
CA ILE A 128 2.82 12.68 -10.06
C ILE A 128 2.17 11.60 -10.94
N ALA A 129 2.91 11.02 -11.88
CA ALA A 129 2.39 9.96 -12.75
C ALA A 129 1.99 8.70 -11.96
N TRP A 130 2.78 8.32 -10.96
CA TRP A 130 2.47 7.26 -10.00
C TRP A 130 1.16 7.55 -9.25
N ALA A 131 1.04 8.74 -8.64
CA ALA A 131 -0.16 9.14 -7.91
C ALA A 131 -1.40 9.11 -8.80
N ARG A 132 -1.31 9.66 -10.03
CA ARG A 132 -2.41 9.66 -11.01
C ARG A 132 -2.81 8.24 -11.39
N LYS A 133 -1.85 7.34 -11.63
CA LYS A 133 -2.15 5.94 -11.96
C LYS A 133 -2.86 5.23 -10.80
N ALA A 134 -2.46 5.51 -9.56
CA ALA A 134 -3.13 4.96 -8.40
C ALA A 134 -4.55 5.50 -8.24
N LEU A 135 -4.70 6.82 -8.29
CA LEU A 135 -6.00 7.49 -8.16
C LEU A 135 -7.01 7.00 -9.20
N THR A 136 -6.60 6.87 -10.46
CA THR A 136 -7.44 6.33 -11.53
C THR A 136 -7.83 4.86 -11.31
N THR A 137 -7.01 4.08 -10.60
CA THR A 137 -7.24 2.64 -10.40
C THR A 137 -8.03 2.35 -9.11
N ILE A 138 -7.73 3.08 -8.04
CA ILE A 138 -8.33 2.94 -6.71
C ILE A 138 -9.67 3.71 -6.64
N GLY A 139 -9.71 4.90 -7.24
CA GLY A 139 -10.83 5.83 -7.19
C GLY A 139 -10.78 6.76 -5.97
N TYR A 140 -11.31 7.98 -6.13
CA TYR A 140 -11.33 9.03 -5.09
C TYR A 140 -11.97 8.57 -3.77
N ASN A 141 -13.00 7.72 -3.80
CA ASN A 141 -13.69 7.27 -2.60
C ASN A 141 -12.87 6.28 -1.75
N ARG A 142 -11.79 5.71 -2.32
CA ARG A 142 -10.96 4.68 -1.68
C ARG A 142 -9.50 5.07 -1.51
N LEU A 143 -9.01 6.12 -2.19
CA LEU A 143 -7.69 6.67 -1.95
C LEU A 143 -7.80 7.79 -0.90
N ASP A 144 -7.56 7.43 0.36
CA ASP A 144 -7.78 8.30 1.52
C ASP A 144 -6.67 9.36 1.65
N ALA A 145 -5.43 8.99 1.32
CA ALA A 145 -4.31 9.92 1.31
C ALA A 145 -3.19 9.50 0.34
N VAL A 146 -2.41 10.49 -0.09
CA VAL A 146 -1.11 10.30 -0.74
C VAL A 146 -0.01 10.79 0.21
N GLN A 147 0.97 9.95 0.51
CA GLN A 147 2.15 10.26 1.32
C GLN A 147 3.33 10.56 0.40
N ILE A 148 4.05 11.65 0.67
CA ILE A 148 5.26 12.01 -0.08
C ILE A 148 6.45 11.45 0.68
N GLY A 149 6.97 10.32 0.22
CA GLY A 149 8.08 9.62 0.87
C GLY A 149 7.72 8.86 2.16
N ASN A 150 8.74 8.24 2.74
CA ASN A 150 8.72 7.50 4.01
C ASN A 150 9.87 7.97 4.91
N ASP A 151 9.55 8.31 6.16
CA ASP A 151 10.51 8.70 7.21
C ASP A 151 11.57 9.71 6.71
N PRO A 152 11.14 10.90 6.23
CA PRO A 152 12.03 11.87 5.58
C PRO A 152 13.12 12.42 6.52
N ASP A 153 12.94 12.29 7.83
CA ASP A 153 13.90 12.67 8.87
C ASP A 153 15.04 11.66 9.06
N SER A 154 14.93 10.48 8.44
CA SER A 154 15.91 9.39 8.52
C SER A 154 16.90 9.35 7.35
N TRP A 155 16.91 10.35 6.47
CA TRP A 155 17.70 10.40 5.23
C TRP A 155 18.56 11.66 5.09
#